data_AF-A0AAE1HH05-F1
#
_entry.id   AF-A0AAE1HH05-F1
#
_cell.length_a   1.000
_cell.length_b   1.000
_cell.length_c   1.000
_cell.angle_alpha   90.00
_cell.angle_beta   90.00
_cell.angle_gamma   90.00
#
_symmetry.space_group_name_H-M   'P 1'
#
loop_
_entity.id
_entity.type
_entity.pdbx_description
1 polymer ?
#
loop_
_entity_poly.entity_id
_entity_poly.type
_entity_poly.pdbx_seq_one_letter_code
_entity_poly.pdbx_strand_id
1 'polypeptide(L)'
;MITTRSFGHLKYLKTSVHQLHSSSSCLRRKKGPAPGFYLGHPSEISREQLKELLDNSAVGNRQKVGDQKWLQSPYAEENIRDQAKKALRPKVHPEETTIILFPGQGVQRVGMGKSLLKLPVVRDMFDCAKDILGYDLLKLCLEGPQNELDMTVYCQPAIYVTSLAALQLMLEERQMSVETCVATAGFSVGEYAALVLANALTFEEGLKLVKLRAEAMQRASEAVHGAMLTTFLDPGAKIGTILNSSIEYCRRTGVENPVCSVANFLYANCRVLGGNFEAIRFIEENSKDLKIKRCKRIPVSGAFHTDLMRPAAEEFAEELLKVKFKDPEISVHSNVDGLAYTDAKSIRKKLIKQIYRPVKWEQILHIIYDREPKEGFPHTFEVGPGKSLTSLLRYGNASASKHATNITV
;
A
#
# COMPACT_ATOMS: atom_id res chain seq x y z
N MET A 1 9.89 28.38 36.11
CA MET A 1 9.17 29.17 35.08
C MET A 1 9.13 28.36 33.81
N ILE A 2 7.97 27.75 33.53
CA ILE A 2 7.73 26.91 32.36
C ILE A 2 7.43 27.87 31.19
N THR A 3 8.33 27.95 30.23
CA THR A 3 8.14 28.77 29.03
C THR A 3 7.29 28.00 28.03
N THR A 4 6.05 28.43 27.91
CA THR A 4 5.14 28.17 26.80
C THR A 4 5.79 28.57 25.47
N ARG A 5 6.31 27.59 24.71
CA ARG A 5 6.73 27.80 23.31
C ARG A 5 6.10 26.75 22.39
N SER A 6 5.11 27.22 21.63
CA SER A 6 4.75 26.77 20.26
C SER A 6 4.22 25.34 20.06
N PHE A 7 2.96 25.10 20.47
CA PHE A 7 2.08 24.01 20.01
C PHE A 7 1.36 24.34 18.68
N GLY A 8 2.08 24.88 17.69
CA GLY A 8 1.48 25.29 16.40
C GLY A 8 1.13 24.11 15.47
N HIS A 9 1.90 23.01 15.52
CA HIS A 9 1.72 21.86 14.65
C HIS A 9 0.66 20.85 15.15
N LEU A 10 0.51 20.70 16.48
CA LEU A 10 -0.52 19.82 17.06
C LEU A 10 -1.96 20.32 16.84
N LYS A 11 -2.16 21.57 16.39
CA LYS A 11 -3.49 22.12 16.11
C LYS A 11 -4.12 21.57 14.83
N TYR A 12 -3.33 21.03 13.88
CA TYR A 12 -3.83 20.60 12.58
C TYR A 12 -4.47 19.19 12.63
N LEU A 13 -3.95 18.27 13.46
CA LEU A 13 -4.46 16.89 13.57
C LEU A 13 -5.84 16.77 14.25
N LYS A 14 -6.27 17.75 15.06
CA LYS A 14 -7.63 17.78 15.63
C LYS A 14 -8.74 17.85 14.57
N THR A 15 -8.45 18.39 13.39
CA THR A 15 -9.43 18.55 12.31
C THR A 15 -9.67 17.24 11.54
N SER A 16 -8.62 16.43 11.38
CA SER A 16 -8.66 15.15 10.66
C SER A 16 -9.36 14.03 11.44
N VAL A 17 -9.18 13.99 12.77
CA VAL A 17 -9.93 13.08 13.65
C VAL A 17 -11.44 13.39 13.63
N HIS A 18 -11.81 14.67 13.60
CA HIS A 18 -13.21 15.05 13.47
C HIS A 18 -13.79 14.70 12.10
N GLN A 19 -13.02 14.69 11.02
CA GLN A 19 -13.52 14.23 9.71
C GLN A 19 -13.79 12.72 9.70
N LEU A 20 -12.97 11.85 10.30
CA LEU A 20 -13.36 10.43 10.38
C LEU A 20 -14.69 10.19 11.14
N HIS A 21 -15.01 11.03 12.13
CA HIS A 21 -16.32 11.00 12.81
C HIS A 21 -17.44 11.77 12.08
N SER A 22 -17.13 12.72 11.19
CA SER A 22 -18.12 13.63 10.56
C SER A 22 -18.23 13.52 9.04
N SER A 23 -17.33 12.77 8.38
CA SER A 23 -17.18 12.70 6.91
C SER A 23 -18.03 11.65 6.23
N SER A 24 -18.64 10.72 6.97
CA SER A 24 -19.59 9.84 6.33
C SER A 24 -20.86 10.60 5.97
N SER A 25 -21.01 10.84 4.67
CA SER A 25 -22.23 11.38 4.08
C SER A 25 -23.40 10.39 4.24
N CYS A 26 -23.10 9.10 4.41
CA CYS A 26 -24.06 8.06 4.78
C CYS A 26 -24.55 8.17 6.24
N LEU A 27 -23.72 8.63 7.19
CA LEU A 27 -24.06 8.75 8.62
C LEU A 27 -25.17 9.79 8.88
N ARG A 28 -25.45 10.69 7.91
CA ARG A 28 -26.49 11.73 8.04
C ARG A 28 -27.86 11.33 7.48
N ARG A 29 -28.02 10.15 6.88
CA ARG A 29 -29.33 9.73 6.32
C ARG A 29 -30.27 9.24 7.43
N LYS A 30 -30.97 10.18 8.08
CA LYS A 30 -32.31 9.90 8.63
C LYS A 30 -33.25 9.55 7.48
N LYS A 31 -34.01 8.46 7.63
CA LYS A 31 -34.99 7.93 6.68
C LYS A 31 -35.84 9.04 6.03
N GLY A 32 -35.66 9.24 4.74
CA GLY A 32 -36.46 10.08 3.85
C GLY A 32 -36.24 9.61 2.41
N PRO A 33 -37.22 9.80 1.49
CA PRO A 33 -37.09 9.31 0.13
C PRO A 33 -35.87 9.93 -0.55
N ALA A 34 -35.15 9.12 -1.33
CA ALA A 34 -33.90 9.52 -1.97
C ALA A 34 -34.11 10.79 -2.82
N PRO A 35 -33.41 11.91 -2.55
CA PRO A 35 -33.38 13.02 -3.49
C PRO A 35 -32.53 12.58 -4.69
N GLY A 36 -33.09 12.74 -5.89
CA GLY A 36 -32.36 12.52 -7.14
C GLY A 36 -31.10 13.37 -7.16
N PHE A 37 -29.94 12.71 -7.18
CA PHE A 37 -28.67 13.37 -7.38
C PHE A 37 -28.56 13.77 -8.85
N TYR A 38 -28.76 15.06 -9.14
CA TYR A 38 -28.23 15.66 -10.36
C TYR A 38 -26.71 15.68 -10.24
N LEU A 39 -26.07 14.67 -10.85
CA LEU A 39 -24.66 14.75 -11.21
C LEU A 39 -24.55 15.84 -12.27
N GLY A 40 -23.90 16.95 -11.93
CA GLY A 40 -23.47 17.92 -12.94
C GLY A 40 -22.68 17.19 -14.03
N HIS A 41 -22.92 17.54 -15.29
CA HIS A 41 -22.27 16.95 -16.45
C HIS A 41 -20.76 16.76 -16.19
N PRO A 42 -20.20 15.56 -16.39
CA PRO A 42 -18.76 15.40 -16.36
C PRO A 42 -18.19 16.23 -17.50
N SER A 43 -17.27 17.15 -17.19
CA SER A 43 -16.38 17.68 -18.22
C SER A 43 -15.71 16.47 -18.87
N GLU A 44 -15.94 16.26 -20.16
CA GLU A 44 -15.28 15.19 -20.93
C GLU A 44 -13.78 15.32 -20.71
N ILE A 45 -13.21 14.38 -19.97
CA ILE A 45 -11.77 14.25 -19.82
C ILE A 45 -11.25 13.91 -21.21
N SER A 46 -10.43 14.78 -21.79
CA SER A 46 -9.98 14.58 -23.16
C SER A 46 -9.01 13.39 -23.22
N ARG A 47 -9.01 12.64 -24.33
CA ARG A 47 -8.07 11.52 -24.53
C ARG A 47 -6.62 11.97 -24.39
N GLU A 48 -6.34 13.24 -24.67
CA GLU A 48 -5.04 13.88 -24.50
C GLU A 48 -4.65 14.00 -23.02
N GLN A 49 -5.58 14.28 -22.10
CA GLN A 49 -5.29 14.34 -20.66
C GLN A 49 -4.99 12.96 -20.08
N LEU A 50 -5.75 11.94 -20.48
CA LEU A 50 -5.49 10.55 -20.09
C LEU A 50 -4.14 10.07 -20.66
N LYS A 51 -3.90 10.33 -21.95
CA LYS A 51 -2.64 10.02 -22.61
C LYS A 51 -1.48 10.77 -21.95
N GLU A 52 -1.63 12.06 -21.62
CA GLU A 52 -0.60 12.82 -20.93
C GLU A 52 -0.32 12.26 -19.54
N LEU A 53 -1.34 11.82 -18.79
CA LEU A 53 -1.12 11.19 -17.49
C LEU A 53 -0.47 9.82 -17.59
N LEU A 54 -0.88 9.01 -18.56
CA LEU A 54 -0.27 7.72 -18.85
C LEU A 54 1.15 7.91 -19.36
N ASP A 55 1.44 8.87 -20.23
CA ASP A 55 2.75 9.19 -20.80
C ASP A 55 3.67 9.82 -19.76
N ASN A 56 3.19 10.81 -18.99
CA ASN A 56 3.91 11.36 -17.83
C ASN A 56 4.10 10.30 -16.74
N SER A 57 3.25 9.27 -16.70
CA SER A 57 3.44 8.09 -15.87
C SER A 57 4.38 7.05 -16.51
N ALA A 58 4.46 7.01 -17.83
CA ALA A 58 5.22 6.08 -18.64
C ALA A 58 6.62 6.59 -19.01
N VAL A 59 7.00 7.82 -18.61
CA VAL A 59 8.30 8.40 -18.99
C VAL A 59 9.46 7.48 -18.61
N GLY A 60 9.96 6.77 -19.64
CA GLY A 60 11.16 5.97 -19.67
C GLY A 60 10.92 4.46 -19.58
N ASN A 61 10.74 3.81 -20.73
CA ASN A 61 10.95 2.37 -20.92
C ASN A 61 12.46 2.00 -20.89
N ARG A 62 13.25 2.71 -20.08
CA ARG A 62 14.59 2.33 -19.67
C ARG A 62 14.49 2.13 -18.17
N GLN A 63 14.88 0.96 -17.67
CA GLN A 63 15.29 0.83 -16.27
C GLN A 63 16.16 2.05 -15.97
N LYS A 64 15.65 3.00 -15.17
CA LYS A 64 16.50 4.10 -14.73
C LYS A 64 17.66 3.46 -13.99
N VAL A 65 18.88 3.95 -14.23
CA VAL A 65 20.13 3.52 -13.57
C VAL A 65 19.97 3.39 -12.04
N GLY A 66 19.01 4.11 -11.44
CA GLY A 66 18.65 4.00 -10.02
C GLY A 66 17.95 2.69 -9.57
N ASP A 67 17.16 2.01 -10.41
CA ASP A 67 16.52 0.74 -10.01
C ASP A 67 17.54 -0.41 -10.02
N GLN A 68 18.51 -0.39 -10.94
CA GLN A 68 19.61 -1.35 -10.98
C GLN A 68 20.51 -1.28 -9.75
N LYS A 69 20.64 -0.09 -9.13
CA LYS A 69 21.42 0.14 -7.92
C LYS A 69 20.92 -0.68 -6.72
N TRP A 70 19.64 -1.03 -6.68
CA TRP A 70 19.01 -1.85 -5.63
C TRP A 70 18.90 -3.34 -6.00
N LEU A 71 19.21 -3.70 -7.25
CA LEU A 71 19.31 -5.09 -7.70
C LEU A 71 20.63 -5.72 -7.25
N GLN A 72 21.67 -4.91 -7.06
CA GLN A 72 22.91 -5.31 -6.39
C GLN A 72 22.79 -4.94 -4.89
N SER A 73 23.48 -5.72 -4.04
CA SER A 73 23.55 -5.63 -2.56
C SER A 73 23.08 -4.30 -1.92
N PRO A 74 22.36 -4.30 -0.77
CA PRO A 74 21.77 -3.10 -0.14
C PRO A 74 22.78 -2.03 0.33
N TYR A 75 24.07 -2.18 0.04
CA TYR A 75 25.16 -1.29 0.46
C TYR A 75 25.98 -0.72 -0.69
N ALA A 76 25.45 -0.65 -1.92
CA ALA A 76 26.14 0.06 -3.01
C ALA A 76 26.57 1.46 -2.50
N GLU A 77 27.88 1.73 -2.52
CA GLU A 77 28.62 2.68 -1.66
C GLU A 77 28.20 4.16 -1.70
N GLU A 78 27.19 4.52 -2.49
CA GLU A 78 26.71 5.90 -2.63
C GLU A 78 25.17 5.96 -2.55
N ASN A 79 24.62 6.96 -1.86
CA ASN A 79 23.24 7.49 -1.99
C ASN A 79 22.06 6.94 -1.16
N ILE A 80 22.18 5.97 -0.24
CA ILE A 80 21.04 5.67 0.67
C ILE A 80 20.87 6.78 1.72
N ARG A 81 22.00 7.30 2.23
CA ARG A 81 22.01 8.35 3.27
C ARG A 81 21.46 9.70 2.80
N ASP A 82 21.48 10.00 1.51
CA ASP A 82 21.07 11.33 1.02
C ASP A 82 19.55 11.49 0.80
N GLN A 83 18.81 10.38 0.64
CA GLN A 83 17.35 10.44 0.53
C GLN A 83 16.70 10.72 1.88
N ALA A 84 17.22 10.12 2.96
CA ALA A 84 16.74 10.34 4.31
C ALA A 84 17.02 11.77 4.83
N LYS A 85 18.13 12.40 4.40
CA LYS A 85 18.44 13.82 4.70
C LYS A 85 17.41 14.81 4.13
N LYS A 86 16.69 14.43 3.07
CA LYS A 86 15.67 15.28 2.42
C LYS A 86 14.26 15.04 2.96
N ALA A 87 14.06 14.05 3.83
CA ALA A 87 12.76 13.79 4.43
C ALA A 87 12.45 14.87 5.48
N LEU A 88 11.25 15.45 5.41
CA LEU A 88 10.78 16.42 6.40
C LEU A 88 10.62 15.71 7.75
N ARG A 89 11.50 16.04 8.71
CA ARG A 89 11.40 15.55 10.09
C ARG A 89 10.78 16.63 10.98
N PRO A 90 9.76 16.30 11.79
CA PRO A 90 9.29 17.19 12.82
C PRO A 90 10.42 17.52 13.81
N LYS A 91 10.44 18.74 14.35
CA LYS A 91 11.36 19.16 15.43
C LYS A 91 10.88 18.67 16.80
N VAL A 92 10.51 17.40 16.89
CA VAL A 92 10.00 16.72 18.10
C VAL A 92 10.86 15.49 18.33
N HIS A 93 11.11 15.13 19.59
CA HIS A 93 11.91 13.95 19.91
C HIS A 93 11.25 12.70 19.32
N PRO A 94 11.98 11.81 18.60
CA PRO A 94 11.35 10.70 17.90
C PRO A 94 10.47 9.82 18.77
N GLU A 95 10.84 9.61 20.04
CA GLU A 95 10.09 8.79 21.01
C GLU A 95 8.73 9.38 21.39
N GLU A 96 8.50 10.68 21.14
CA GLU A 96 7.21 11.34 21.34
C GLU A 96 6.31 11.27 20.10
N THR A 97 6.79 10.66 19.02
CA THR A 97 6.12 10.59 17.72
C THR A 97 5.71 9.17 17.36
N THR A 98 4.77 9.04 16.44
CA THR A 98 4.31 7.73 15.95
C THR A 98 4.39 7.59 14.44
N ILE A 99 4.48 6.33 14.01
CA ILE A 99 4.31 5.91 12.64
C ILE A 99 3.15 4.93 12.58
N ILE A 100 2.22 5.15 11.65
CA ILE A 100 1.09 4.25 11.44
C ILE A 100 1.26 3.52 10.10
N LEU A 101 1.28 2.19 10.15
CA LEU A 101 1.46 1.31 9.01
C LEU A 101 0.17 0.54 8.70
N PHE A 102 -0.21 0.48 7.43
CA PHE A 102 -1.43 -0.20 6.98
C PHE A 102 -1.10 -1.45 6.16
N PRO A 103 -1.60 -2.64 6.52
CA PRO A 103 -1.27 -3.88 5.82
C PRO A 103 -1.89 -3.95 4.43
N GLY A 104 -1.36 -4.84 3.60
CA GLY A 104 -1.83 -5.12 2.24
C GLY A 104 -2.36 -6.54 2.08
N GLN A 105 -2.72 -6.91 0.85
CA GLN A 105 -3.23 -8.25 0.49
C GLN A 105 -2.35 -9.39 1.03
N GLY A 106 -3.00 -10.44 1.51
CA GLY A 106 -2.37 -11.63 2.11
C GLY A 106 -2.51 -11.74 3.63
N VAL A 107 -3.11 -10.74 4.28
CA VAL A 107 -3.37 -10.74 5.74
C VAL A 107 -4.83 -10.99 6.10
N GLN A 108 -5.73 -10.97 5.11
CA GLN A 108 -7.16 -11.19 5.30
C GLN A 108 -7.42 -12.57 5.89
N ARG A 109 -8.42 -12.66 6.76
CA ARG A 109 -8.86 -13.92 7.38
C ARG A 109 -10.33 -13.85 7.74
N VAL A 110 -11.02 -14.98 7.65
CA VAL A 110 -12.38 -15.10 8.19
C VAL A 110 -12.36 -14.79 9.69
N GLY A 111 -13.34 -14.00 10.14
CA GLY A 111 -13.44 -13.45 11.49
C GLY A 111 -12.80 -12.07 11.67
N MET A 112 -12.14 -11.50 10.65
CA MET A 112 -11.56 -10.15 10.75
C MET A 112 -12.64 -9.09 10.98
N GLY A 113 -12.35 -8.12 11.86
CA GLY A 113 -13.26 -7.04 12.19
C GLY A 113 -14.29 -7.37 13.26
N LYS A 114 -14.43 -8.65 13.68
CA LYS A 114 -15.41 -9.08 14.69
C LYS A 114 -15.26 -8.32 16.02
N SER A 115 -14.02 -8.17 16.50
CA SER A 115 -13.73 -7.48 17.77
C SER A 115 -14.01 -5.97 17.69
N LEU A 116 -13.99 -5.40 16.47
CA LEU A 116 -14.20 -3.98 16.23
C LEU A 116 -15.68 -3.59 16.21
N LEU A 117 -16.59 -4.54 15.98
CA LEU A 117 -18.03 -4.28 15.95
C LEU A 117 -18.59 -3.77 17.28
N LYS A 118 -17.83 -3.84 18.38
CA LYS A 118 -18.19 -3.17 19.64
C LYS A 118 -18.39 -1.66 19.46
N LEU A 119 -17.71 -1.06 18.47
CA LEU A 119 -17.79 0.36 18.14
C LEU A 119 -18.95 0.63 17.16
N PRO A 120 -19.93 1.49 17.51
CA PRO A 120 -21.03 1.83 16.60
C PRO A 120 -20.55 2.34 15.24
N VAL A 121 -19.55 3.22 15.22
CA VAL A 121 -18.97 3.79 13.99
C VAL A 121 -18.44 2.71 13.04
N VAL A 122 -17.93 1.60 13.56
CA VAL A 122 -17.42 0.50 12.74
C VAL A 122 -18.57 -0.22 12.02
N ARG A 123 -19.73 -0.38 12.67
CA ARG A 123 -20.92 -0.94 12.01
C ARG A 123 -21.37 -0.05 10.85
N ASP A 124 -21.42 1.26 11.09
CA ASP A 124 -21.80 2.25 10.07
C ASP A 124 -20.81 2.27 8.89
N MET A 125 -19.51 2.06 9.14
CA MET A 125 -18.51 1.92 8.08
C MET A 125 -18.74 0.69 7.21
N PHE A 126 -19.11 -0.45 7.80
CA PHE A 126 -19.44 -1.66 7.05
C PHE A 126 -20.76 -1.53 6.28
N ASP A 127 -21.76 -0.85 6.83
CA ASP A 127 -23.01 -0.54 6.13
C ASP A 127 -22.75 0.40 4.93
N CYS A 128 -21.95 1.45 5.13
CA CYS A 128 -21.50 2.32 4.03
C CYS A 128 -20.71 1.53 2.98
N ALA A 129 -19.85 0.60 3.42
CA ALA A 129 -19.11 -0.26 2.50
C ALA A 129 -20.05 -1.16 1.68
N LYS A 130 -21.08 -1.72 2.31
CA LYS A 130 -22.11 -2.52 1.63
C LYS A 130 -22.81 -1.73 0.52
N ASP A 131 -23.19 -0.49 0.80
CA ASP A 131 -23.81 0.39 -0.20
C ASP A 131 -22.87 0.69 -1.39
N ILE A 132 -21.58 0.93 -1.14
CA ILE A 132 -20.59 1.25 -2.18
C ILE A 132 -20.20 0.01 -3.01
N LEU A 133 -20.06 -1.13 -2.33
CA LEU A 133 -19.59 -2.37 -2.93
C LEU A 133 -20.71 -3.12 -3.66
N GLY A 134 -21.95 -3.01 -3.16
CA GLY A 134 -23.12 -3.73 -3.68
C GLY A 134 -23.27 -5.15 -3.12
N TYR A 135 -22.48 -5.52 -2.11
CA TYR A 135 -22.54 -6.81 -1.43
C TYR A 135 -22.18 -6.66 0.05
N ASP A 136 -22.53 -7.67 0.87
CA ASP A 136 -22.31 -7.64 2.31
C ASP A 136 -20.86 -8.01 2.68
N LEU A 137 -19.97 -7.00 2.66
CA LEU A 137 -18.56 -7.17 3.01
C LEU A 137 -18.40 -7.66 4.45
N LEU A 138 -19.24 -7.20 5.38
CA LEU A 138 -19.15 -7.60 6.78
C LEU A 138 -19.40 -9.09 6.93
N LYS A 139 -20.49 -9.59 6.33
CA LYS A 139 -20.80 -11.02 6.33
C LYS A 139 -19.62 -11.85 5.79
N LEU A 140 -19.07 -11.45 4.65
CA LEU A 140 -17.92 -12.14 4.05
C LEU A 140 -16.68 -12.12 4.97
N CYS A 141 -16.38 -11.00 5.61
CA CYS A 141 -15.27 -10.90 6.57
C CYS A 141 -15.47 -11.80 7.79
N LEU A 142 -16.70 -11.95 8.30
CA LEU A 142 -16.99 -12.71 9.52
C LEU A 142 -17.16 -14.20 9.29
N GLU A 143 -17.81 -14.57 8.19
CA GLU A 143 -18.29 -15.93 7.92
C GLU A 143 -17.55 -16.62 6.77
N GLY A 144 -16.92 -15.84 5.89
CA GLY A 144 -16.25 -16.37 4.70
C GLY A 144 -17.22 -16.81 3.61
N PRO A 145 -16.84 -17.80 2.78
CA PRO A 145 -15.72 -18.71 2.96
C PRO A 145 -14.34 -18.07 2.68
N GLN A 146 -13.27 -18.63 3.26
CA GLN A 146 -11.92 -18.03 3.19
C GLN A 146 -11.41 -17.89 1.76
N ASN A 147 -11.67 -18.88 0.89
CA ASN A 147 -11.26 -18.84 -0.51
C ASN A 147 -11.94 -17.71 -1.30
N GLU A 148 -13.19 -17.38 -0.97
CA GLU A 148 -13.87 -16.21 -1.55
C GLU A 148 -13.24 -14.93 -0.99
N LEU A 149 -13.10 -14.81 0.33
CA LEU A 149 -12.45 -13.66 0.95
C LEU A 149 -11.02 -13.41 0.41
N ASP A 150 -10.30 -14.46 0.00
CA ASP A 150 -8.96 -14.38 -0.58
C ASP A 150 -8.92 -13.86 -2.01
N MET A 151 -10.05 -13.83 -2.73
CA MET A 151 -10.10 -13.27 -4.08
C MET A 151 -9.76 -11.78 -4.04
N THR A 152 -9.03 -11.31 -5.05
CA THR A 152 -8.51 -9.93 -5.11
C THR A 152 -9.63 -8.89 -4.98
N VAL A 153 -10.76 -9.13 -5.64
CA VAL A 153 -11.96 -8.27 -5.59
C VAL A 153 -12.55 -8.09 -4.19
N TYR A 154 -12.36 -9.06 -3.29
CA TYR A 154 -12.93 -9.05 -1.95
C TYR A 154 -11.91 -8.71 -0.87
N CYS A 155 -10.71 -9.30 -0.91
CA CYS A 155 -9.68 -9.06 0.11
C CYS A 155 -9.23 -7.59 0.16
N GLN A 156 -9.15 -6.91 -0.99
CA GLN A 156 -8.69 -5.52 -1.03
C GLN A 156 -9.67 -4.57 -0.29
N PRO A 157 -10.98 -4.55 -0.62
CA PRO A 157 -11.97 -3.85 0.19
C PRO A 157 -12.00 -4.29 1.66
N ALA A 158 -11.93 -5.60 1.94
CA ALA A 158 -11.93 -6.13 3.30
C ALA A 158 -10.80 -5.54 4.14
N ILE A 159 -9.57 -5.59 3.62
CA ILE A 159 -8.39 -5.06 4.31
C ILE A 159 -8.51 -3.55 4.50
N TYR A 160 -8.95 -2.82 3.48
CA TYR A 160 -9.13 -1.37 3.57
C TYR A 160 -10.13 -0.99 4.68
N VAL A 161 -11.34 -1.56 4.65
CA VAL A 161 -12.40 -1.23 5.62
C VAL A 161 -11.99 -1.65 7.04
N THR A 162 -11.47 -2.86 7.21
CA THR A 162 -11.03 -3.33 8.53
C THR A 162 -9.84 -2.56 9.06
N SER A 163 -8.92 -2.10 8.20
CA SER A 163 -7.79 -1.27 8.64
C SER A 163 -8.24 0.11 9.13
N LEU A 164 -9.19 0.74 8.43
CA LEU A 164 -9.76 2.02 8.90
C LEU A 164 -10.68 1.85 10.11
N ALA A 165 -11.34 0.70 10.26
CA ALA A 165 -12.05 0.35 11.49
C ALA A 165 -11.07 0.15 12.67
N ALA A 166 -9.90 -0.46 12.43
CA ALA A 166 -8.82 -0.55 13.42
C ALA A 166 -8.31 0.83 13.84
N LEU A 167 -8.25 1.76 12.87
CA LEU A 167 -7.89 3.15 13.14
C LEU A 167 -8.94 3.82 14.04
N GLN A 168 -10.24 3.53 13.88
CA GLN A 168 -11.27 4.03 14.81
C GLN A 168 -11.04 3.52 16.23
N LEU A 169 -10.72 2.23 16.41
CA LEU A 169 -10.36 1.69 17.71
C LEU A 169 -9.14 2.39 18.30
N MET A 170 -8.11 2.62 17.49
CA MET A 170 -6.91 3.33 17.91
C MET A 170 -7.21 4.80 18.29
N LEU A 171 -8.14 5.46 17.62
CA LEU A 171 -8.58 6.81 17.98
C LEU A 171 -9.27 6.82 19.36
N GLU A 172 -10.09 5.82 19.69
CA GLU A 172 -10.74 5.73 21.00
C GLU A 172 -9.76 5.37 22.14
N GLU A 173 -8.89 4.38 21.91
CA GLU A 173 -8.02 3.85 22.96
C GLU A 173 -6.69 4.61 23.09
N ARG A 174 -6.24 5.28 22.01
CA ARG A 174 -4.88 5.83 21.86
C ARG A 174 -4.87 7.12 21.03
N GLN A 175 -5.83 8.01 21.24
CA GLN A 175 -5.97 9.28 20.50
C GLN A 175 -4.64 10.03 20.34
N MET A 176 -3.88 10.18 21.43
CA MET A 176 -2.58 10.87 21.40
C MET A 176 -1.59 10.24 20.42
N SER A 177 -1.59 8.91 20.28
CA SER A 177 -0.73 8.21 19.32
C SER A 177 -1.12 8.50 17.87
N VAL A 178 -2.38 8.83 17.58
CA VAL A 178 -2.80 9.27 16.25
C VAL A 178 -2.46 10.75 16.04
N GLU A 179 -2.64 11.59 17.07
CA GLU A 179 -2.31 13.02 17.04
C GLU A 179 -0.81 13.33 16.98
N THR A 180 0.06 12.38 17.34
CA THR A 180 1.51 12.51 17.19
C THR A 180 2.07 11.69 16.02
N CYS A 181 1.20 11.28 15.08
CA CYS A 181 1.61 10.59 13.85
C CYS A 181 2.34 11.55 12.91
N VAL A 182 3.59 11.22 12.60
CA VAL A 182 4.48 12.06 11.78
C VAL A 182 4.74 11.47 10.40
N ALA A 183 4.53 10.17 10.25
CA ALA A 183 4.61 9.48 8.97
C ALA A 183 3.66 8.29 8.94
N THR A 184 3.14 7.99 7.76
CA THR A 184 2.36 6.79 7.51
C THR A 184 2.75 6.15 6.18
N ALA A 185 2.59 4.84 6.11
CA ALA A 185 2.80 4.07 4.89
C ALA A 185 1.84 2.89 4.87
N GLY A 186 1.38 2.53 3.69
CA GLY A 186 0.55 1.36 3.53
C GLY A 186 1.14 0.42 2.49
N PHE A 187 1.12 -0.88 2.76
CA PHE A 187 1.66 -1.87 1.83
C PHE A 187 0.65 -2.12 0.71
N SER A 188 0.98 -1.73 -0.53
CA SER A 188 0.08 -1.91 -1.69
C SER A 188 -1.31 -1.30 -1.46
N VAL A 189 -2.39 -2.10 -1.37
CA VAL A 189 -3.75 -1.60 -1.08
C VAL A 189 -3.84 -0.82 0.25
N GLY A 190 -2.96 -1.09 1.22
CA GLY A 190 -2.90 -0.31 2.46
C GLY A 190 -2.59 1.18 2.24
N GLU A 191 -1.97 1.55 1.10
CA GLU A 191 -1.63 2.96 0.79
C GLU A 191 -2.88 3.84 0.72
N TYR A 192 -4.03 3.27 0.36
CA TYR A 192 -5.31 3.99 0.34
C TYR A 192 -5.80 4.31 1.76
N ALA A 193 -5.63 3.40 2.72
CA ALA A 193 -5.94 3.67 4.13
C ALA A 193 -4.97 4.73 4.72
N ALA A 194 -3.70 4.69 4.32
CA ALA A 194 -2.71 5.72 4.69
C ALA A 194 -3.08 7.11 4.17
N LEU A 195 -3.58 7.20 2.94
CA LEU A 195 -4.07 8.46 2.35
C LEU A 195 -5.34 8.98 3.05
N VAL A 196 -6.21 8.10 3.54
CA VAL A 196 -7.37 8.50 4.35
C VAL A 196 -6.94 9.05 5.71
N LEU A 197 -6.02 8.36 6.41
CA LEU A 197 -5.46 8.86 7.67
C LEU A 197 -4.84 10.27 7.49
N ALA A 198 -4.17 10.51 6.36
CA ALA A 198 -3.56 11.79 6.04
C ALA A 198 -4.53 12.83 5.45
N ASN A 199 -5.84 12.58 5.47
CA ASN A 199 -6.88 13.45 4.92
C ASN A 199 -6.74 13.78 3.43
N ALA A 200 -5.96 13.00 2.68
CA ALA A 200 -5.83 13.15 1.23
C ALA A 200 -7.04 12.56 0.48
N LEU A 201 -7.76 11.63 1.13
CA LEU A 201 -8.97 10.97 0.65
C LEU A 201 -10.00 10.86 1.77
N THR A 202 -11.28 10.86 1.41
CA THR A 202 -12.36 10.38 2.30
C THR A 202 -12.43 8.86 2.32
N PHE A 203 -13.12 8.29 3.33
CA PHE A 203 -13.36 6.85 3.42
C PHE A 203 -14.05 6.32 2.15
N GLU A 204 -15.11 7.01 1.70
CA GLU A 204 -15.92 6.58 0.55
C GLU A 204 -15.15 6.67 -0.77
N GLU A 205 -14.38 7.74 -0.99
CA GLU A 205 -13.54 7.88 -2.18
C GLU A 205 -12.45 6.82 -2.23
N GLY A 206 -11.77 6.58 -1.10
CA GLY A 206 -10.78 5.53 -0.99
C GLY A 206 -11.38 4.14 -1.25
N LEU A 207 -12.58 3.85 -0.72
CA LEU A 207 -13.23 2.56 -0.95
C LEU A 207 -13.64 2.36 -2.42
N LYS A 208 -14.16 3.40 -3.07
CA LYS A 208 -14.49 3.36 -4.51
C LYS A 208 -13.25 3.09 -5.36
N LEU A 209 -12.12 3.74 -5.05
CA LEU A 209 -10.85 3.49 -5.72
C LEU A 209 -10.33 2.06 -5.46
N VAL A 210 -10.42 1.57 -4.22
CA VAL A 210 -10.00 0.21 -3.86
C VAL A 210 -10.86 -0.83 -4.58
N LYS A 211 -12.18 -0.63 -4.66
CA LYS A 211 -13.09 -1.49 -5.44
C LYS A 211 -12.64 -1.59 -6.89
N LEU A 212 -12.50 -0.44 -7.56
CA LEU A 212 -12.08 -0.40 -8.97
C LEU A 212 -10.72 -1.06 -9.17
N ARG A 213 -9.74 -0.72 -8.33
CA ARG A 213 -8.39 -1.30 -8.37
C ARG A 213 -8.46 -2.82 -8.28
N ALA A 214 -9.24 -3.33 -7.34
CA ALA A 214 -9.36 -4.76 -7.08
C ALA A 214 -9.98 -5.50 -8.27
N GLU A 215 -11.06 -4.95 -8.84
CA GLU A 215 -11.74 -5.45 -10.03
C GLU A 215 -10.82 -5.44 -11.27
N ALA A 216 -10.14 -4.32 -11.52
CA ALA A 216 -9.23 -4.18 -12.65
C ALA A 216 -8.03 -5.14 -12.54
N MET A 217 -7.43 -5.28 -11.35
CA MET A 217 -6.33 -6.21 -11.11
C MET A 217 -6.76 -7.68 -11.22
N GLN A 218 -7.98 -8.01 -10.81
CA GLN A 218 -8.55 -9.34 -10.99
C GLN A 218 -8.71 -9.67 -12.49
N ARG A 219 -9.32 -8.77 -13.28
CA ARG A 219 -9.43 -8.94 -14.74
C ARG A 219 -8.07 -9.09 -15.42
N ALA A 220 -7.09 -8.27 -15.05
CA ALA A 220 -5.73 -8.38 -15.61
C ALA A 220 -5.07 -9.73 -15.29
N SER A 221 -5.36 -10.28 -14.11
CA SER A 221 -4.85 -11.59 -13.67
C SER A 221 -5.54 -12.76 -14.37
N GLU A 222 -6.81 -12.60 -14.74
CA GLU A 222 -7.55 -13.58 -15.56
C GLU A 222 -7.12 -13.57 -17.03
N ALA A 223 -6.70 -12.41 -17.54
CA ALA A 223 -6.24 -12.26 -18.92
C ALA A 223 -4.87 -12.91 -19.19
N VAL A 224 -3.95 -12.86 -18.22
CA VAL A 224 -2.61 -13.44 -18.36
C VAL A 224 -2.24 -14.22 -17.10
N HIS A 225 -1.99 -15.52 -17.28
CA HIS A 225 -1.59 -16.40 -16.18
C HIS A 225 -0.22 -16.01 -15.62
N GLY A 226 -0.24 -15.35 -14.47
CA GLY A 226 0.94 -14.90 -13.74
C GLY A 226 1.05 -15.55 -12.37
N ALA A 227 2.21 -15.39 -11.75
CA ALA A 227 2.44 -15.87 -10.39
C ALA A 227 3.38 -14.94 -9.62
N MET A 228 3.40 -15.10 -8.30
CA MET A 228 4.33 -14.42 -7.41
C MET A 228 5.07 -15.39 -6.49
N LEU A 229 6.34 -15.11 -6.24
CA LEU A 229 7.26 -15.97 -5.51
C LEU A 229 8.07 -15.16 -4.51
N THR A 230 7.91 -15.45 -3.22
CA THR A 230 8.83 -14.93 -2.21
C THR A 230 10.16 -15.67 -2.32
N THR A 231 11.25 -14.94 -2.56
CA THR A 231 12.61 -15.46 -2.72
C THR A 231 13.51 -14.98 -1.59
N PHE A 232 14.18 -15.93 -0.95
CA PHE A 232 15.19 -15.70 0.08
C PHE A 232 16.55 -15.93 -0.56
N LEU A 233 17.23 -14.84 -0.88
CA LEU A 233 18.45 -14.83 -1.69
C LEU A 233 19.69 -15.06 -0.83
N ASP A 234 20.66 -15.80 -1.36
CA ASP A 234 22.01 -15.81 -0.77
C ASP A 234 22.76 -14.51 -1.13
N PRO A 235 23.80 -14.11 -0.36
CA PRO A 235 24.57 -12.90 -0.65
C PRO A 235 25.20 -12.87 -2.05
N GLY A 236 25.47 -14.03 -2.65
CA GLY A 236 26.01 -14.16 -4.00
C GLY A 236 24.97 -14.15 -5.12
N ALA A 237 23.67 -14.09 -4.80
CA ALA A 237 22.60 -14.11 -5.78
C ALA A 237 22.59 -12.82 -6.60
N LYS A 238 22.53 -12.96 -7.93
CA LYS A 238 22.43 -11.84 -8.86
C LYS A 238 21.03 -11.76 -9.42
N ILE A 239 20.17 -10.94 -8.81
CA ILE A 239 18.75 -10.86 -9.19
C ILE A 239 18.55 -10.50 -10.67
N GLY A 240 19.40 -9.64 -11.24
CA GLY A 240 19.35 -9.32 -12.67
C GLY A 240 19.58 -10.54 -13.55
N THR A 241 20.51 -11.43 -13.18
CA THR A 241 20.74 -12.70 -13.86
C THR A 241 19.54 -13.63 -13.72
N ILE A 242 18.97 -13.75 -12.51
CA ILE A 242 17.78 -14.56 -12.25
C ILE A 242 16.61 -14.15 -13.17
N LEU A 243 16.32 -12.86 -13.22
CA LEU A 243 15.23 -12.31 -14.05
C LEU A 243 15.50 -12.49 -15.54
N ASN A 244 16.73 -12.24 -16.00
CA ASN A 244 17.06 -12.38 -17.42
C ASN A 244 17.00 -13.85 -17.87
N SER A 245 17.48 -14.78 -17.05
CA SER A 245 17.43 -16.21 -17.35
C SER A 245 15.99 -16.74 -17.41
N SER A 246 15.11 -16.27 -16.52
CA SER A 246 13.69 -16.69 -16.56
C SER A 246 12.95 -16.11 -17.76
N ILE A 247 13.21 -14.85 -18.13
CA ILE A 247 12.67 -14.22 -19.34
C ILE A 247 13.15 -14.96 -20.58
N GLU A 248 14.44 -15.30 -20.66
CA GLU A 248 15.00 -16.04 -21.79
C GLU A 248 14.43 -17.45 -21.92
N TYR A 249 14.25 -18.15 -20.79
CA TYR A 249 13.52 -19.41 -20.77
C TYR A 249 12.11 -19.26 -21.35
N CYS A 250 11.37 -18.24 -20.93
CA CYS A 250 10.00 -17.99 -21.43
C CYS A 250 9.97 -17.74 -22.94
N ARG A 251 10.91 -16.96 -23.48
CA ARG A 251 11.01 -16.74 -24.93
C ARG A 251 11.22 -18.05 -25.68
N ARG A 252 12.13 -18.89 -25.18
CA ARG A 252 12.42 -20.21 -25.77
C ARG A 252 11.23 -21.17 -25.70
N THR A 253 10.36 -21.02 -24.70
CA THR A 253 9.14 -21.83 -24.56
C THR A 253 7.92 -21.20 -25.23
N GLY A 254 8.09 -20.13 -26.01
CA GLY A 254 7.02 -19.54 -26.82
C GLY A 254 6.10 -18.56 -26.08
N VAL A 255 6.48 -18.08 -24.89
CA VAL A 255 5.72 -17.01 -24.22
C VAL A 255 5.99 -15.70 -24.94
N GLU A 256 4.93 -15.08 -25.46
CA GLU A 256 5.00 -13.77 -26.08
C GLU A 256 5.17 -12.67 -25.02
N ASN A 257 6.09 -11.72 -25.25
CA ASN A 257 6.36 -10.58 -24.35
C ASN A 257 6.52 -10.97 -22.86
N PRO A 258 7.45 -11.87 -22.51
CA PRO A 258 7.53 -12.41 -21.16
C PRO A 258 7.94 -11.35 -20.14
N VAL A 259 7.24 -11.34 -19.02
CA VAL A 259 7.47 -10.50 -17.86
C VAL A 259 7.99 -11.36 -16.72
N CYS A 260 9.11 -10.92 -16.14
CA CYS A 260 9.56 -11.37 -14.82
C CYS A 260 10.32 -10.22 -14.17
N SER A 261 9.86 -9.74 -13.02
CA SER A 261 10.47 -8.63 -12.31
C SER A 261 10.38 -8.80 -10.80
N VAL A 262 11.14 -7.97 -10.07
CA VAL A 262 10.86 -7.77 -8.65
C VAL A 262 9.50 -7.07 -8.56
N ALA A 263 8.60 -7.62 -7.75
CA ALA A 263 7.27 -7.07 -7.45
C ALA A 263 7.24 -6.42 -6.06
N ASN A 264 8.02 -6.93 -5.10
CA ASN A 264 8.13 -6.34 -3.77
C ASN A 264 9.56 -6.44 -3.24
N PHE A 265 10.09 -5.33 -2.73
CA PHE A 265 11.30 -5.29 -1.91
C PHE A 265 10.89 -5.35 -0.44
N LEU A 266 11.12 -6.47 0.25
CA LEU A 266 10.60 -6.68 1.61
C LEU A 266 11.60 -6.25 2.68
N TYR A 267 12.81 -6.79 2.60
CA TYR A 267 13.97 -6.49 3.46
C TYR A 267 15.22 -7.08 2.81
N ALA A 268 16.39 -6.86 3.42
CA ALA A 268 17.67 -7.34 2.91
C ALA A 268 17.61 -8.82 2.51
N ASN A 269 17.93 -9.09 1.24
CA ASN A 269 17.94 -10.43 0.63
C ASN A 269 16.58 -11.16 0.57
N CYS A 270 15.47 -10.47 0.82
CA CYS A 270 14.13 -11.02 0.65
C CYS A 270 13.29 -10.16 -0.29
N ARG A 271 12.92 -10.74 -1.43
CA ARG A 271 12.17 -10.07 -2.48
C ARG A 271 11.07 -10.97 -2.98
N VAL A 272 9.96 -10.37 -3.40
CA VAL A 272 8.94 -11.08 -4.17
C VAL A 272 9.22 -10.85 -5.64
N LEU A 273 9.32 -11.95 -6.40
CA LEU A 273 9.38 -11.94 -7.84
C LEU A 273 7.98 -12.19 -8.39
N GLY A 274 7.59 -11.47 -9.43
CA GLY A 274 6.32 -11.66 -10.13
C GLY A 274 6.55 -11.70 -11.63
N GLY A 275 5.71 -12.45 -12.34
CA GLY A 275 5.81 -12.57 -13.79
C GLY A 275 4.88 -13.62 -14.36
N ASN A 276 5.08 -13.98 -15.62
CA ASN A 276 4.43 -15.13 -16.24
C ASN A 276 4.66 -16.38 -15.41
N PHE A 277 3.66 -17.27 -15.39
CA PHE A 277 3.71 -18.52 -14.64
C PHE A 277 4.99 -19.33 -14.94
N GLU A 278 5.37 -19.42 -16.21
CA GLU A 278 6.53 -20.14 -16.73
C GLU A 278 7.85 -19.55 -16.17
N ALA A 279 7.93 -18.22 -16.09
CA ALA A 279 9.12 -17.53 -15.57
C ALA A 279 9.33 -17.86 -14.09
N ILE A 280 8.24 -17.82 -13.32
CA ILE A 280 8.30 -18.13 -11.89
C ILE A 280 8.57 -19.61 -11.66
N ARG A 281 7.95 -20.51 -12.44
CA ARG A 281 8.21 -21.95 -12.37
C ARG A 281 9.68 -22.26 -12.65
N PHE A 282 10.26 -21.64 -13.68
CA PHE A 282 11.69 -21.77 -13.97
C PHE A 282 12.56 -21.38 -12.77
N ILE A 283 12.24 -20.26 -12.11
CA ILE A 283 12.99 -19.81 -10.93
C ILE A 283 12.87 -20.80 -9.77
N GLU A 284 11.69 -21.40 -9.57
CA GLU A 284 11.48 -22.43 -8.54
C GLU A 284 12.30 -23.69 -8.82
N GLU A 285 12.27 -24.18 -10.06
CA GLU A 285 12.98 -25.40 -10.48
C GLU A 285 14.50 -25.23 -10.44
N ASN A 286 15.01 -24.01 -10.69
CA ASN A 286 16.44 -23.71 -10.77
C ASN A 286 16.95 -22.96 -9.52
N SER A 287 16.20 -22.96 -8.42
CA SER A 287 16.46 -22.08 -7.27
C SER A 287 17.88 -22.24 -6.69
N LYS A 288 18.40 -23.47 -6.64
CA LYS A 288 19.74 -23.78 -6.11
C LYS A 288 20.85 -23.17 -6.98
N ASP A 289 20.75 -23.32 -8.29
CA ASP A 289 21.73 -22.80 -9.25
C ASP A 289 21.71 -21.27 -9.29
N LEU A 290 20.51 -20.71 -9.12
CA LEU A 290 20.25 -19.28 -9.02
C LEU A 290 20.63 -18.66 -7.66
N LYS A 291 21.21 -19.45 -6.73
CA LYS A 291 21.60 -19.00 -5.37
C LYS A 291 20.42 -18.45 -4.56
N ILE A 292 19.26 -19.06 -4.73
CA ILE A 292 18.06 -18.78 -3.93
C ILE A 292 17.96 -19.86 -2.86
N LYS A 293 18.21 -19.47 -1.60
CA LYS A 293 18.19 -20.34 -0.43
C LYS A 293 16.82 -20.98 -0.20
N ARG A 294 15.75 -20.21 -0.44
CA ARG A 294 14.37 -20.67 -0.26
C ARG A 294 13.43 -19.90 -1.18
N CYS A 295 12.41 -20.59 -1.67
CA CYS A 295 11.29 -20.00 -2.41
C CYS A 295 9.97 -20.34 -1.72
N LYS A 296 8.97 -19.45 -1.81
CA LYS A 296 7.59 -19.73 -1.38
C LYS A 296 6.61 -19.04 -2.31
N ARG A 297 5.74 -19.83 -2.96
CA ARG A 297 4.63 -19.33 -3.78
C ARG A 297 3.68 -18.49 -2.93
N ILE A 298 3.23 -17.37 -3.47
CA ILE A 298 2.19 -16.55 -2.84
C ILE A 298 0.84 -16.96 -3.44
N PRO A 299 -0.17 -17.31 -2.62
CA PRO A 299 -1.49 -17.72 -3.10
C PRO A 299 -2.30 -16.50 -3.54
N VAL A 300 -2.01 -15.99 -4.73
CA VAL A 300 -2.67 -14.83 -5.35
C VAL A 300 -3.05 -15.15 -6.78
N SER A 301 -4.04 -14.43 -7.32
CA SER A 301 -4.59 -14.70 -8.66
C SER A 301 -3.66 -14.30 -9.81
N GLY A 302 -2.65 -13.46 -9.59
CA GLY A 302 -1.71 -13.08 -10.63
C GLY A 302 -0.43 -12.40 -10.13
N ALA A 303 0.32 -11.83 -11.08
CA ALA A 303 1.62 -11.19 -10.83
C ALA A 303 1.49 -9.69 -10.56
N PHE A 304 1.01 -9.33 -9.35
CA PHE A 304 0.82 -7.94 -8.96
C PHE A 304 2.12 -7.14 -8.95
N HIS A 305 2.03 -5.81 -9.14
CA HIS A 305 3.19 -4.91 -9.12
C HIS A 305 4.25 -5.21 -10.20
N THR A 306 3.80 -5.80 -11.32
CA THR A 306 4.59 -6.05 -12.52
C THR A 306 3.90 -5.46 -13.74
N ASP A 307 4.60 -5.44 -14.87
CA ASP A 307 4.02 -4.95 -16.13
C ASP A 307 2.81 -5.78 -16.61
N LEU A 308 2.57 -6.98 -16.08
CA LEU A 308 1.33 -7.73 -16.34
C LEU A 308 0.08 -7.02 -15.78
N MET A 309 0.23 -6.09 -14.84
CA MET A 309 -0.87 -5.27 -14.31
C MET A 309 -1.06 -3.94 -15.05
N ARG A 310 -0.34 -3.70 -16.16
CA ARG A 310 -0.50 -2.47 -16.95
C ARG A 310 -1.95 -2.24 -17.42
N PRO A 311 -2.70 -3.26 -17.92
CA PRO A 311 -4.10 -3.06 -18.29
C PRO A 311 -4.97 -2.57 -17.12
N ALA A 312 -4.73 -3.10 -15.91
CA ALA A 312 -5.43 -2.66 -14.72
C ALA A 312 -5.11 -1.20 -14.35
N ALA A 313 -3.87 -0.75 -14.59
CA ALA A 313 -3.45 0.61 -14.34
C ALA A 313 -4.07 1.61 -15.32
N GLU A 314 -4.25 1.22 -16.58
CA GLU A 314 -4.92 2.02 -17.61
C GLU A 314 -6.40 2.20 -17.27
N GLU A 315 -7.09 1.11 -16.93
CA GLU A 315 -8.49 1.16 -16.49
C GLU A 315 -8.66 2.02 -15.22
N PHE A 316 -7.75 1.83 -14.24
CA PHE A 316 -7.79 2.59 -13.00
C PHE A 316 -7.56 4.10 -13.21
N ALA A 317 -6.74 4.49 -14.19
CA ALA A 317 -6.41 5.89 -14.45
C ALA A 317 -7.62 6.73 -14.84
N GLU A 318 -8.58 6.16 -15.57
CA GLU A 318 -9.79 6.85 -16.06
C GLU A 318 -10.68 7.35 -14.92
N GLU A 319 -10.89 6.51 -13.90
CA GLU A 319 -11.70 6.88 -12.73
C GLU A 319 -10.91 7.69 -11.70
N LEU A 320 -9.60 7.44 -11.54
CA LEU A 320 -8.75 8.20 -10.63
C LEU A 320 -8.76 9.70 -10.93
N LEU A 321 -8.95 10.05 -12.21
CA LEU A 321 -9.08 11.43 -12.65
C LEU A 321 -10.30 12.16 -12.05
N LYS A 322 -11.37 11.44 -11.77
CA LYS A 322 -12.63 12.00 -11.24
C LYS A 322 -12.57 12.26 -9.74
N VAL A 323 -11.66 11.59 -9.02
CA VAL A 323 -11.50 11.76 -7.57
C VAL A 323 -10.84 13.09 -7.23
N LYS A 324 -11.21 13.74 -6.13
CA LYS A 324 -10.59 14.99 -5.67
C LYS A 324 -9.65 14.72 -4.50
N PHE A 325 -8.37 14.59 -4.80
CA PHE A 325 -7.33 14.50 -3.77
C PHE A 325 -7.09 15.85 -3.10
N LYS A 326 -6.87 15.83 -1.78
CA LYS A 326 -6.25 16.93 -1.04
C LYS A 326 -4.76 16.67 -0.87
N ASP A 327 -4.02 17.71 -0.51
CA ASP A 327 -2.64 17.54 -0.08
C ASP A 327 -2.60 16.82 1.27
N PRO A 328 -1.71 15.82 1.45
CA PRO A 328 -1.68 15.02 2.67
C PRO A 328 -1.19 15.85 3.86
N GLU A 329 -1.93 15.79 4.97
CA GLU A 329 -1.60 16.48 6.24
C GLU A 329 -0.50 15.77 7.03
N ILE A 330 -0.28 14.48 6.76
CA ILE A 330 0.75 13.63 7.35
C ILE A 330 1.65 13.11 6.23
N SER A 331 2.94 12.92 6.49
CA SER A 331 3.87 12.35 5.50
C SER A 331 3.47 10.93 5.09
N VAL A 332 2.81 10.78 3.95
CA VAL A 332 2.45 9.46 3.37
C VAL A 332 3.54 8.99 2.42
N HIS A 333 4.18 7.86 2.71
CA HIS A 333 5.26 7.31 1.86
C HIS A 333 4.72 6.41 0.75
N SER A 334 5.12 6.69 -0.49
CA SER A 334 4.64 5.97 -1.67
C SER A 334 5.38 4.65 -1.90
N ASN A 335 4.66 3.59 -2.26
CA ASN A 335 5.26 2.31 -2.64
C ASN A 335 6.13 2.40 -3.91
N VAL A 336 5.96 3.41 -4.76
CA VAL A 336 6.62 3.52 -6.07
C VAL A 336 8.10 3.91 -5.94
N ASP A 337 8.41 4.85 -5.06
CA ASP A 337 9.75 5.41 -4.89
C ASP A 337 10.22 5.49 -3.43
N GLY A 338 9.37 5.14 -2.47
CA GLY A 338 9.64 5.23 -1.02
C GLY A 338 9.54 6.64 -0.45
N LEU A 339 9.39 7.65 -1.29
CA LEU A 339 9.36 9.06 -0.89
C LEU A 339 7.96 9.47 -0.47
N ALA A 340 7.89 10.46 0.42
CA ALA A 340 6.64 11.09 0.81
C ALA A 340 5.94 11.73 -0.40
N TYR A 341 4.62 11.69 -0.41
CA TYR A 341 3.81 12.53 -1.30
C TYR A 341 3.99 14.00 -0.95
N THR A 342 4.10 14.85 -1.97
CA THR A 342 4.25 16.31 -1.80
C THR A 342 2.92 17.03 -1.91
N ASP A 343 2.04 16.53 -2.78
CA ASP A 343 0.79 17.19 -3.17
C ASP A 343 -0.19 16.20 -3.85
N ALA A 344 -1.44 16.61 -4.01
CA ALA A 344 -2.50 15.88 -4.68
C ALA A 344 -2.14 15.40 -6.11
N LYS A 345 -1.33 16.16 -6.86
CA LYS A 345 -0.92 15.79 -8.23
C LYS A 345 0.06 14.62 -8.20
N SER A 346 0.99 14.64 -7.24
CA SER A 346 1.94 13.54 -7.00
C SER A 346 1.22 12.25 -6.60
N ILE A 347 0.14 12.35 -5.81
CA ILE A 347 -0.71 11.20 -5.43
C ILE A 347 -1.31 10.54 -6.68
N ARG A 348 -2.03 11.30 -7.51
CA ARG A 348 -2.66 10.78 -8.73
C ARG A 348 -1.66 10.04 -9.61
N LYS A 349 -0.50 10.67 -9.86
CA LYS A 349 0.53 10.10 -10.73
C LYS A 349 1.11 8.79 -10.20
N LYS A 350 1.41 8.71 -8.90
CA LYS A 350 2.05 7.50 -8.35
C LYS A 350 1.06 6.38 -8.10
N LEU A 351 -0.21 6.64 -7.75
CA LEU A 351 -1.20 5.57 -7.55
C LEU A 351 -1.45 4.73 -8.81
N ILE A 352 -1.44 5.36 -9.99
CA ILE A 352 -1.50 4.63 -11.28
C ILE A 352 -0.28 3.71 -11.42
N LYS A 353 0.93 4.27 -11.22
CA LYS A 353 2.18 3.50 -11.30
C LYS A 353 2.23 2.37 -10.29
N GLN A 354 1.70 2.57 -9.10
CA GLN A 354 1.74 1.64 -7.98
C GLN A 354 1.14 0.27 -8.34
N ILE A 355 0.17 0.23 -9.25
CA ILE A 355 -0.47 -1.02 -9.69
C ILE A 355 0.51 -1.96 -10.41
N TYR A 356 1.43 -1.41 -11.22
CA TYR A 356 2.33 -2.18 -12.10
C TYR A 356 3.83 -1.98 -11.81
N ARG A 357 4.17 -1.20 -10.78
CA ARG A 357 5.55 -0.98 -10.32
C ARG A 357 5.79 -1.64 -8.96
N PRO A 358 7.03 -2.08 -8.69
CA PRO A 358 7.35 -2.79 -7.47
C PRO A 358 7.05 -1.97 -6.22
N VAL A 359 6.56 -2.65 -5.19
CA VAL A 359 6.43 -2.09 -3.84
C VAL A 359 7.82 -1.99 -3.20
N LYS A 360 8.30 -0.76 -3.00
CA LYS A 360 9.60 -0.44 -2.38
C LYS A 360 9.52 -0.37 -0.85
N TRP A 361 9.03 -1.45 -0.22
CA TRP A 361 8.77 -1.48 1.23
C TRP A 361 10.05 -1.39 2.06
N GLU A 362 11.10 -2.14 1.71
CA GLU A 362 12.42 -2.04 2.34
C GLU A 362 12.94 -0.59 2.36
N GLN A 363 12.79 0.11 1.22
CA GLN A 363 13.22 1.50 1.08
C GLN A 363 12.36 2.45 1.92
N ILE A 364 11.04 2.24 1.99
CA ILE A 364 10.16 2.98 2.90
C ILE A 364 10.64 2.83 4.34
N LEU A 365 10.92 1.60 4.78
CA LEU A 365 11.42 1.36 6.14
C LEU A 365 12.76 2.05 6.39
N HIS A 366 13.69 2.00 5.43
CA HIS A 366 14.96 2.73 5.56
C HIS A 366 14.74 4.24 5.67
N ILE A 367 13.88 4.83 4.85
CA ILE A 367 13.64 6.29 4.86
C ILE A 367 12.98 6.73 6.18
N ILE A 368 11.94 6.01 6.62
CA ILE A 368 11.14 6.39 7.79
C ILE A 368 11.96 6.25 9.10
N TYR A 369 12.73 5.16 9.21
CA TYR A 369 13.47 4.81 10.43
C TYR A 369 14.95 5.19 10.41
N ASP A 370 15.42 5.90 9.38
CA ASP A 370 16.77 6.47 9.39
C ASP A 370 16.90 7.50 10.52
N ARG A 371 17.92 7.29 11.37
CA ARG A 371 18.17 8.01 12.61
C ARG A 371 19.66 7.95 12.95
N GLU A 372 20.14 8.95 13.69
CA GLU A 372 21.50 8.90 14.23
C GLU A 372 21.62 7.79 15.30
N PRO A 373 22.80 7.17 15.51
CA PRO A 373 22.94 5.99 16.38
C PRO A 373 22.49 6.15 17.85
N LYS A 374 22.33 7.40 18.32
CA LYS A 374 21.93 7.73 19.70
C LYS A 374 20.49 8.27 19.80
N GLU A 375 19.80 8.46 18.69
CA GLU A 375 18.39 8.88 18.71
C GLU A 375 17.47 7.68 18.98
N GLY A 376 16.41 7.91 19.77
CA GLY A 376 15.37 6.91 19.97
C GLY A 376 14.50 6.69 18.72
N PHE A 377 13.59 5.72 18.81
CA PHE A 377 12.67 5.38 17.72
C PHE A 377 11.23 5.84 18.01
N PRO A 378 10.48 6.25 16.99
CA PRO A 378 9.05 6.47 17.09
C PRO A 378 8.28 5.18 17.41
N HIS A 379 7.17 5.32 18.12
CA HIS A 379 6.24 4.22 18.32
C HIS A 379 5.59 3.85 17.00
N THR A 380 5.62 2.57 16.64
CA THR A 380 5.04 2.10 15.38
C THR A 380 3.76 1.34 15.65
N PHE A 381 2.70 1.63 14.91
CA PHE A 381 1.44 0.90 14.97
C PHE A 381 1.13 0.27 13.62
N GLU A 382 1.00 -1.06 13.58
CA GLU A 382 0.36 -1.74 12.45
C GLU A 382 -1.14 -1.77 12.70
N VAL A 383 -1.90 -1.07 11.85
CA VAL A 383 -3.32 -0.79 12.04
C VAL A 383 -4.11 -1.53 10.96
N GLY A 384 -4.65 -2.70 11.33
CA GLY A 384 -5.39 -3.57 10.44
C GLY A 384 -5.15 -5.06 10.69
N PRO A 385 -5.68 -5.94 9.81
CA PRO A 385 -5.59 -7.38 9.99
C PRO A 385 -4.16 -7.91 9.95
N GLY A 386 -3.84 -8.80 10.90
CA GLY A 386 -2.58 -9.54 10.91
C GLY A 386 -1.46 -8.82 11.65
N LYS A 387 -0.22 -9.24 11.41
CA LYS A 387 1.01 -8.68 12.01
C LYS A 387 2.20 -8.77 11.04
N SER A 388 1.90 -8.64 9.75
CA SER A 388 2.88 -8.89 8.69
C SER A 388 3.89 -7.75 8.62
N LEU A 389 3.46 -6.50 8.77
CA LEU A 389 4.33 -5.34 8.64
C LEU A 389 5.25 -5.17 9.85
N THR A 390 4.78 -5.42 11.07
CA THR A 390 5.60 -5.50 12.28
C THR A 390 6.65 -6.62 12.17
N SER A 391 6.29 -7.74 11.54
CA SER A 391 7.24 -8.81 11.24
C SER A 391 8.29 -8.39 10.21
N LEU A 392 7.88 -7.71 9.13
CA LEU A 392 8.81 -7.15 8.13
C LEU A 392 9.74 -6.09 8.75
N LEU A 393 9.21 -5.22 9.62
CA LEU A 393 9.99 -4.22 10.34
C LEU A 393 11.07 -4.87 11.21
N ARG A 394 10.77 -5.99 11.88
CA ARG A 394 11.78 -6.73 12.65
C ARG A 394 12.96 -7.19 11.80
N TYR A 395 12.72 -7.59 10.54
CA TYR A 395 13.80 -7.99 9.62
C TYR A 395 14.52 -6.79 9.00
N GLY A 396 13.84 -5.67 8.76
CA GLY A 396 14.45 -4.46 8.18
C GLY A 396 15.17 -3.56 9.20
N ASN A 397 14.64 -3.46 10.42
CA ASN A 397 15.18 -2.66 11.50
C ASN A 397 14.74 -3.22 12.87
N ALA A 398 15.57 -4.10 13.43
CA ALA A 398 15.29 -4.77 14.70
C ALA A 398 15.13 -3.78 15.88
N SER A 399 15.86 -2.67 15.90
CA SER A 399 15.76 -1.66 16.96
C SER A 399 14.39 -0.96 16.92
N ALA A 400 13.98 -0.46 15.75
CA ALA A 400 12.66 0.14 15.57
C ALA A 400 11.52 -0.83 15.94
N SER A 401 11.67 -2.12 15.60
CA SER A 401 10.64 -3.13 15.85
C SER A 401 10.31 -3.35 17.34
N LYS A 402 11.23 -3.01 18.25
CA LYS A 402 11.00 -3.09 19.71
C LYS A 402 9.93 -2.11 20.19
N HIS A 403 9.69 -1.05 19.41
CA HIS A 403 8.71 -0.01 19.68
C HIS A 403 7.42 -0.19 18.85
N ALA A 404 7.23 -1.35 18.24
CA ALA A 404 6.12 -1.63 17.34
C ALA A 404 5.00 -2.43 18.04
N THR A 405 3.77 -1.97 17.86
CA THR A 405 2.54 -2.58 18.39
C THR A 405 1.59 -2.88 17.24
N ASN A 406 0.87 -4.00 17.33
CA ASN A 406 -0.22 -4.30 16.40
C ASN A 406 -1.56 -3.93 17.05
N ILE A 407 -2.42 -3.24 16.30
CA ILE A 407 -3.82 -3.05 16.68
C ILE A 407 -4.61 -4.23 16.14
N THR A 408 -4.89 -5.20 17.01
CA THR A 408 -5.53 -6.47 16.64
C THR A 408 -7.01 -6.28 16.30
N VAL A 409 -7.43 -6.90 15.19
CA VAL A 409 -8.78 -6.80 14.59
C VAL A 409 -9.42 -8.13 14.24
#